data_AF-A0AAQ3AGN4-F1
#
_entry.id   AF-A0AAQ3AGN4-F1
#
_cell.length_a   1.000
_cell.length_b   1.000
_cell.length_c   1.000
_cell.angle_alpha   90.00
_cell.angle_beta   90.00
_cell.angle_gamma   90.00
#
_symmetry.space_group_name_H-M   'P 1'
#
loop_
_entity.id
_entity.type
_entity.pdbx_description
1 polymer ?
#
loop_
_entity_poly.entity_id
_entity_poly.type
_entity_poly.pdbx_seq_one_letter_code
_entity_poly.pdbx_strand_id
1 'polypeptide(L)'
;MNNLFNIKDIYFSIGGKQINSGKLEITTEPSSRAVISSEDRGMPVVSFRDPKTITYIFNIEVTLGSQDYILLTQLADEQFYNMNISKHDKILDLVFNDHIATKIISNTAVFTEEPSRSYSAEAEKVTFEIRAVNCEKIHKIH
;
A
#
# COMPACT_ATOMS: atom_id res chain seq x y z
N MET A 1 15.42 -25.43 16.80
CA MET A 1 15.88 -24.73 15.57
C MET A 1 15.07 -25.27 14.41
N ASN A 2 14.12 -24.48 13.89
CA ASN A 2 13.54 -24.55 12.54
C ASN A 2 12.44 -23.48 12.41
N ASN A 3 12.84 -22.20 12.44
CA ASN A 3 11.99 -21.10 11.98
C ASN A 3 12.48 -20.69 10.58
N LEU A 4 12.34 -21.60 9.63
CA LEU A 4 12.38 -21.21 8.22
C LEU A 4 11.16 -20.34 7.98
N PHE A 5 11.37 -19.06 7.65
CA PHE A 5 10.30 -18.13 7.31
C PHE A 5 9.42 -18.75 6.21
N ASN A 6 8.17 -19.07 6.55
CA ASN A 6 7.20 -19.52 5.57
C ASN A 6 6.78 -18.31 4.73
N ILE A 7 7.38 -18.14 3.56
CA ILE A 7 7.14 -17.01 2.64
C ILE A 7 5.67 -16.99 2.17
N LYS A 8 4.93 -18.10 2.30
CA LYS A 8 3.50 -18.17 1.94
C LYS A 8 2.58 -17.27 2.77
N ASP A 9 3.06 -16.78 3.91
CA ASP A 9 2.26 -15.94 4.81
C ASP A 9 2.52 -14.43 4.64
N ILE A 10 3.57 -14.06 3.87
CA ILE A 10 3.80 -12.68 3.43
C ILE A 10 3.08 -12.49 2.11
N TYR A 11 2.05 -11.65 2.10
CA TYR A 11 1.31 -11.39 0.88
C TYR A 11 0.76 -9.98 0.81
N PHE A 12 0.55 -9.56 -0.43
CA PHE A 12 -0.18 -8.36 -0.78
C PHE A 12 -1.32 -8.76 -1.71
N SER A 13 -2.52 -8.26 -1.44
CA SER A 13 -3.67 -8.45 -2.31
C SER A 13 -4.46 -7.15 -2.46
N ILE A 14 -4.99 -6.93 -3.66
CA ILE A 14 -5.87 -5.81 -3.98
C ILE A 14 -7.06 -6.31 -4.82
N GLY A 15 -8.27 -5.86 -4.50
CA GLY A 15 -9.50 -6.31 -5.16
C GLY A 15 -9.69 -7.83 -5.07
N GLY A 16 -9.27 -8.45 -3.95
CA GLY A 16 -9.31 -9.90 -3.75
C GLY A 16 -8.29 -10.71 -4.55
N LYS A 17 -7.38 -10.06 -5.29
CA LYS A 17 -6.36 -10.72 -6.11
C LYS A 17 -4.97 -10.53 -5.50
N GLN A 18 -4.24 -11.62 -5.34
CA GLN A 18 -2.89 -11.61 -4.76
C GLN A 18 -1.85 -11.24 -5.81
N ILE A 19 -0.94 -10.34 -5.46
CA ILE A 19 0.23 -9.97 -6.27
C ILE A 19 1.40 -10.83 -5.83
N ASN A 20 2.04 -11.52 -6.77
CA ASN A 20 3.03 -12.56 -6.48
C ASN A 20 4.44 -12.23 -6.98
N SER A 21 4.60 -11.16 -7.75
CA SER A 21 5.85 -10.75 -8.35
C SER A 21 6.08 -9.25 -8.28
N GLY A 22 7.31 -8.84 -8.59
CA GLY A 22 7.72 -7.45 -8.54
C GLY A 22 8.31 -7.04 -7.19
N LYS A 23 8.39 -5.72 -7.00
CA LYS A 23 8.91 -5.07 -5.79
C LYS A 23 7.80 -4.22 -5.18
N LEU A 24 7.54 -4.43 -3.89
CA LEU A 24 6.56 -3.68 -3.10
C LEU A 24 7.29 -2.77 -2.12
N GLU A 25 7.04 -1.46 -2.21
CA GLU A 25 7.47 -0.48 -1.21
C GLU A 25 6.25 0.11 -0.50
N ILE A 26 6.37 0.30 0.82
CA ILE A 26 5.28 0.79 1.66
C ILE A 26 5.75 2.05 2.40
N THR A 27 5.03 3.13 2.22
CA THR A 27 5.23 4.39 2.92
C THR A 27 3.92 4.87 3.54
N THR A 28 3.98 5.93 4.35
CA THR A 28 2.79 6.52 4.97
C THR A 28 2.80 8.03 4.90
N GLU A 29 1.64 8.62 4.66
CA GLU A 29 1.40 10.05 4.76
C GLU A 29 0.40 10.32 5.89
N PRO A 30 0.74 11.14 6.89
CA PRO A 30 2.04 11.78 7.11
C PRO A 30 3.10 10.78 7.62
N SER A 31 4.38 11.04 7.30
CA SER A 31 5.51 10.21 7.73
C SER A 31 5.80 10.33 9.23
N SER A 32 5.47 11.47 9.85
CA SER A 32 5.57 11.69 11.29
C SER A 32 4.20 11.56 11.96
N ARG A 33 4.15 10.72 13.01
CA ARG A 33 2.93 10.44 13.79
C ARG A 33 2.87 11.22 15.11
N ALA A 34 4.03 11.55 15.66
CA ALA A 34 4.16 12.37 16.87
C ALA A 34 5.43 13.22 16.78
N VAL A 35 5.33 14.46 17.26
CA VAL A 35 6.49 15.36 17.40
C VAL A 35 6.55 15.81 18.85
N ILE A 36 7.74 15.70 19.44
CA ILE A 36 8.06 16.23 20.76
C ILE A 36 9.05 17.36 20.54
N SER A 37 8.69 18.57 20.95
CA SER A 37 9.57 19.74 20.89
C SER A 37 9.69 20.38 22.27
N SER A 38 10.90 20.81 22.63
CA SER A 38 11.21 21.56 23.85
C SER A 38 11.45 23.05 23.58
N GLU A 39 11.14 23.53 22.37
CA GLU A 39 11.51 24.88 21.92
C GLU A 39 10.76 26.01 22.63
N ASP A 40 9.64 25.71 23.31
CA ASP A 40 8.88 26.70 24.05
C ASP A 40 8.81 26.32 25.55
N ARG A 41 9.56 27.06 26.38
CA ARG A 41 9.47 27.07 27.86
C ARG A 41 10.05 25.87 28.63
N GLY A 42 10.90 25.04 28.02
CA GLY A 42 11.61 23.96 28.74
C GLY A 42 10.73 22.78 29.15
N MET A 43 9.51 22.68 28.62
CA MET A 43 8.62 21.52 28.77
C MET A 43 8.34 20.91 27.40
N PRO A 44 8.40 19.58 27.24
CA PRO A 44 8.09 18.93 25.97
C PRO A 44 6.62 19.14 25.59
N VAL A 45 6.37 19.77 24.45
CA VAL A 45 5.04 19.82 23.83
C VAL A 45 4.90 18.59 22.94
N VAL A 46 3.85 17.81 23.20
CA VAL A 46 3.54 16.60 22.43
C VAL A 46 2.36 16.86 21.52
N SER A 47 2.56 16.67 20.22
CA SER A 47 1.47 16.66 19.24
C SER A 47 1.28 15.26 18.68
N PHE A 48 0.04 14.79 18.64
CA PHE A 48 -0.33 13.48 18.09
C PHE A 48 -1.24 13.68 16.88
N ARG A 49 -1.01 12.90 15.83
CA ARG A 49 -1.95 12.81 14.71
C ARG A 49 -2.87 11.61 14.91
N ASP A 50 -4.14 11.77 14.57
CA ASP A 50 -5.11 10.66 14.65
C ASP A 50 -4.64 9.53 13.72
N PRO A 51 -4.39 8.31 14.24
CA PRO A 51 -4.00 7.17 13.43
C PRO A 51 -4.95 6.84 12.27
N LYS A 52 -6.23 7.21 12.38
CA LYS A 52 -7.24 7.03 11.32
C LYS A 52 -7.01 7.92 10.10
N THR A 53 -6.24 9.00 10.26
CA THR A 53 -5.88 9.92 9.17
C THR A 53 -4.63 9.49 8.40
N ILE A 54 -4.03 8.35 8.77
CA ILE A 54 -2.85 7.82 8.09
C ILE A 54 -3.27 7.21 6.76
N THR A 55 -2.70 7.73 5.68
CA THR A 55 -2.74 7.13 4.36
C THR A 55 -1.55 6.21 4.22
N TYR A 56 -1.78 4.93 3.91
CA TYR A 56 -0.75 3.99 3.51
C TYR A 56 -0.58 4.06 2.00
N ILE A 57 0.66 4.16 1.55
CA ILE A 57 1.00 4.25 0.14
C ILE A 57 1.80 3.01 -0.23
N PHE A 58 1.32 2.27 -1.21
CA PHE A 58 1.92 1.05 -1.72
C PHE A 58 2.40 1.33 -3.14
N ASN A 59 3.71 1.27 -3.34
CA ASN A 59 4.34 1.38 -4.65
C ASN A 59 4.72 -0.03 -5.12
N ILE A 60 4.08 -0.48 -6.20
CA ILE A 60 4.30 -1.81 -6.77
C ILE A 60 5.00 -1.65 -8.12
N GLU A 61 6.26 -2.06 -8.17
CA GLU A 61 7.05 -2.12 -9.40
C GLU A 61 7.00 -3.54 -9.99
N VAL A 62 6.44 -3.68 -11.18
CA VAL A 62 6.31 -4.97 -11.91
C VAL A 62 6.92 -4.89 -13.29
N THR A 63 7.32 -6.03 -13.84
CA THR A 63 7.81 -6.12 -15.22
C THR A 63 6.66 -5.96 -16.21
N LEU A 64 6.86 -5.14 -17.24
CA LEU A 64 5.89 -4.95 -18.32
C LEU A 64 5.55 -6.29 -18.99
N GLY A 65 4.26 -6.53 -19.23
CA GLY A 65 3.76 -7.77 -19.84
C GLY A 65 3.66 -8.98 -18.90
N SER A 66 4.09 -8.84 -17.64
CA SER A 66 3.86 -9.88 -16.62
C SER A 66 2.37 -10.04 -16.28
N GLN A 67 2.00 -11.15 -15.65
CA GLN A 67 0.63 -11.39 -15.19
C GLN A 67 0.17 -10.31 -14.19
N ASP A 68 1.02 -9.93 -13.25
CA ASP A 68 0.71 -8.89 -12.27
C ASP A 68 0.60 -7.51 -12.93
N TYR A 69 1.41 -7.21 -13.96
CA TYR A 69 1.25 -5.99 -14.76
C TYR A 69 -0.12 -5.93 -15.45
N ILE A 70 -0.52 -7.01 -16.14
CA ILE A 70 -1.83 -7.06 -16.83
C ILE A 70 -2.95 -6.86 -15.81
N LEU A 71 -2.84 -7.53 -14.65
CA LEU A 71 -3.82 -7.43 -13.60
C LEU A 71 -3.94 -6.01 -13.03
N LEU A 72 -2.81 -5.41 -12.62
CA LEU A 72 -2.79 -4.08 -12.03
C LEU A 72 -3.27 -3.02 -13.02
N THR A 73 -2.93 -3.17 -14.30
CA THR A 73 -3.45 -2.32 -15.38
C THR A 73 -4.96 -2.43 -15.52
N GLN A 74 -5.51 -3.66 -15.53
CA GLN A 74 -6.96 -3.87 -15.59
C GLN A 74 -7.70 -3.22 -14.41
N LEU A 75 -7.19 -3.42 -13.19
CA LEU A 75 -7.80 -2.82 -11.99
C LEU A 75 -7.72 -1.29 -12.01
N ALA A 76 -6.59 -0.73 -12.45
CA ALA A 76 -6.42 0.71 -12.60
C ALA A 76 -7.37 1.27 -13.67
N ASP A 77 -7.45 0.64 -14.84
CA ASP A 77 -8.32 1.06 -15.95
C ASP A 77 -9.81 0.99 -15.56
N GLU A 78 -10.22 -0.06 -14.86
CA GLU A 78 -11.57 -0.16 -14.29
C GLU A 78 -11.85 0.99 -13.33
N GLN A 79 -10.88 1.34 -12.49
CA GLN A 79 -11.03 2.46 -11.56
C GLN A 79 -11.11 3.81 -12.29
N PHE A 80 -10.22 4.08 -13.25
CA PHE A 80 -10.13 5.40 -13.89
C PHE A 80 -11.18 5.60 -14.99
N TYR A 81 -11.40 4.61 -15.85
CA TYR A 81 -12.14 4.78 -17.10
C TYR A 81 -13.50 4.08 -17.15
N ASN A 82 -13.82 3.18 -16.21
CA ASN A 82 -15.15 2.57 -16.19
C ASN A 82 -16.20 3.58 -15.70
N MET A 83 -16.96 4.16 -16.64
CA MET A 83 -18.00 5.15 -16.35
C MET A 83 -19.33 4.52 -15.90
N ASN A 84 -19.45 3.18 -15.97
CA ASN A 84 -20.68 2.45 -15.65
C ASN A 84 -20.79 2.08 -14.16
N ILE A 85 -19.73 2.25 -13.38
CA ILE A 85 -19.68 1.93 -11.95
C ILE A 85 -19.56 3.20 -11.11
N SER A 86 -20.18 3.20 -9.93
CA SER A 86 -20.14 4.37 -9.05
C SER A 86 -18.73 4.57 -8.47
N LYS A 87 -18.42 5.78 -8.01
CA LYS A 87 -17.15 6.06 -7.35
C LYS A 87 -16.90 5.19 -6.11
N HIS A 88 -17.96 4.76 -5.43
CA HIS A 88 -17.84 3.90 -4.26
C HIS A 88 -17.51 2.45 -4.65
N ASP A 89 -18.07 1.97 -5.76
CA ASP A 89 -17.81 0.60 -6.25
C ASP A 89 -16.43 0.46 -6.91
N LYS A 90 -15.77 1.59 -7.22
CA LYS A 90 -14.38 1.66 -7.70
C LYS A 90 -13.36 1.48 -6.58
N ILE A 91 -13.78 1.57 -5.32
CA ILE A 91 -12.91 1.42 -4.17
C ILE A 91 -12.60 -0.06 -3.98
N LEU A 92 -11.31 -0.38 -3.78
CA LEU A 92 -10.84 -1.75 -3.67
C LEU A 92 -10.51 -2.10 -2.22
N ASP A 93 -10.71 -3.36 -1.89
CA ASP A 93 -10.16 -3.96 -0.68
C ASP A 93 -8.66 -4.23 -0.89
N LEU A 94 -7.86 -3.97 0.15
CA LEU A 94 -6.42 -4.17 0.17
C LEU A 94 -6.02 -4.87 1.46
N VAL A 95 -5.17 -5.89 1.31
CA VAL A 95 -4.55 -6.57 2.45
C VAL A 95 -3.05 -6.63 2.22
N PHE A 96 -2.30 -6.18 3.22
CA PHE A 96 -0.87 -6.42 3.32
C PHE A 96 -0.59 -7.15 4.63
N ASN A 97 0.22 -8.20 4.57
CA ASN A 97 0.67 -8.94 5.73
C ASN A 97 2.16 -9.20 5.62
N ASP A 98 2.95 -8.66 6.55
CA ASP A 98 4.39 -8.92 6.65
C ASP A 98 4.73 -10.18 7.45
N HIS A 99 3.71 -10.86 8.00
CA HIS A 99 3.80 -12.02 8.90
C HIS A 99 4.53 -11.77 10.24
N ILE A 100 5.24 -10.66 10.39
CA ILE A 100 6.09 -10.35 11.55
C ILE A 100 5.30 -9.52 12.56
N ALA A 101 4.87 -8.33 12.18
CA ALA A 101 4.31 -7.35 13.12
C ALA A 101 3.15 -6.54 12.53
N THR A 102 3.06 -6.44 11.20
CA THR A 102 2.15 -5.52 10.52
C THR A 102 1.22 -6.29 9.59
N LYS A 103 -0.05 -6.28 9.95
CA LYS A 103 -1.15 -6.55 9.02
C LYS A 103 -1.95 -5.28 8.80
N ILE A 104 -2.07 -4.86 7.54
CA ILE A 104 -2.86 -3.70 7.11
C ILE A 104 -4.03 -4.24 6.30
N ILE A 105 -5.25 -3.89 6.72
CA ILE A 105 -6.48 -4.21 6.00
C ILE A 105 -7.18 -2.90 5.72
N SER A 106 -7.58 -2.67 4.47
CA SER A 106 -8.34 -1.49 4.07
C SER A 106 -9.43 -1.89 3.10
N ASN A 107 -10.63 -1.35 3.29
CA ASN A 107 -11.69 -1.40 2.28
C ASN A 107 -11.78 -0.04 1.55
N THR A 108 -10.71 0.74 1.60
CA THR A 108 -10.62 2.07 1.00
C THR A 108 -9.27 2.27 0.35
N ALA A 109 -8.96 1.42 -0.64
CA ALA A 109 -7.78 1.52 -1.48
C ALA A 109 -8.13 2.02 -2.89
N VAL A 110 -7.30 2.91 -3.43
CA VAL A 110 -7.44 3.47 -4.77
C VAL A 110 -6.08 3.62 -5.46
N PHE A 111 -6.03 3.41 -6.77
CA PHE A 111 -4.93 3.86 -7.60
C PHE A 111 -4.94 5.39 -7.68
N THR A 112 -3.77 6.04 -7.55
CA THR A 112 -3.69 7.50 -7.50
C THR A 112 -3.09 8.15 -8.72
N GLU A 113 -2.33 7.40 -9.51
CA GLU A 113 -1.72 7.89 -10.74
C GLU A 113 -1.85 6.87 -11.86
N GLU A 114 -1.87 7.37 -13.10
CA GLU A 114 -1.65 6.50 -14.26
C GLU A 114 -0.23 5.92 -14.17
N PRO A 115 -0.05 4.63 -14.50
CA PRO A 115 1.20 3.92 -14.26
C PRO A 115 2.41 4.63 -14.88
N SER A 116 3.38 4.98 -14.05
CA SER A 116 4.63 5.59 -14.52
C SER A 116 5.51 4.50 -15.14
N ARG A 117 5.88 4.68 -16.42
CA ARG A 117 6.76 3.76 -17.16
C ARG A 117 8.21 4.22 -16.97
N SER A 118 9.02 3.41 -16.30
CA SER A 118 10.45 3.66 -16.20
C SER A 118 11.19 2.79 -17.22
N TYR A 119 11.77 3.44 -18.24
CA TYR A 119 12.62 2.78 -19.22
C TYR A 119 14.04 2.67 -18.66
N SER A 120 14.37 1.57 -18.01
CA SER A 120 15.75 1.23 -17.64
C SER A 120 16.26 0.08 -18.51
N ALA A 121 17.59 0.01 -18.72
CA ALA A 121 18.23 -0.94 -19.63
C ALA A 121 18.08 -2.43 -19.26
N GLU A 122 17.48 -2.73 -18.10
CA GLU A 122 17.17 -4.08 -17.64
C GLU A 122 15.65 -4.22 -17.47
N ALA A 123 14.99 -4.80 -18.49
CA ALA A 123 13.55 -5.09 -18.56
C ALA A 123 12.61 -3.90 -18.24
N GLU A 124 11.75 -3.50 -19.18
CA GLU A 124 10.80 -2.40 -18.94
C GLU A 124 9.95 -2.68 -17.68
N LYS A 125 10.02 -1.77 -16.71
CA LYS A 125 9.27 -1.86 -15.45
C LYS A 125 8.22 -0.76 -15.38
N VAL A 126 7.15 -1.06 -14.66
CA VAL A 126 6.02 -0.16 -14.47
C VAL A 126 5.71 -0.09 -12.98
N THR A 127 5.52 1.12 -12.46
CA THR A 127 5.17 1.35 -11.06
C THR A 127 3.72 1.80 -10.93
N PHE A 128 3.00 1.15 -10.03
CA PHE A 128 1.65 1.50 -9.62
C PHE A 128 1.67 2.06 -8.19
N GLU A 129 1.10 3.25 -7.99
CA GLU A 129 0.84 3.81 -6.67
C GLU A 129 -0.60 3.51 -6.26
N ILE A 130 -0.75 2.83 -5.13
CA ILE A 130 -2.05 2.59 -4.49
C ILE A 130 -2.05 3.25 -3.11
N ARG A 131 -3.05 4.09 -2.87
CA ARG A 131 -3.28 4.71 -1.56
C ARG A 131 -4.43 4.03 -0.85
N ALA A 132 -4.20 3.61 0.38
CA ALA A 132 -5.18 3.03 1.27
C ALA A 132 -5.40 3.93 2.50
N VAL A 133 -6.66 4.23 2.79
CA VAL A 133 -7.07 5.00 3.98
C VAL A 133 -7.99 4.16 4.86
N ASN A 134 -8.38 4.67 6.02
CA ASN A 134 -9.24 3.97 6.98
C ASN A 134 -8.76 2.54 7.30
N CYS A 135 -7.44 2.38 7.38
CA CYS A 135 -6.84 1.06 7.53
C CYS A 135 -6.94 0.55 8.97
N GLU A 136 -7.30 -0.72 9.13
CA GLU A 136 -7.12 -1.45 10.37
C GLU A 136 -5.70 -2.02 10.42
N LYS A 137 -4.90 -1.55 11.40
CA LYS A 137 -3.55 -2.09 11.64
C LYS A 137 -3.58 -3.06 12.83
N ILE A 138 -3.50 -4.35 12.54
CA ILE A 138 -3.41 -5.38 13.57
C ILE A 138 -1.93 -5.62 13.88
N HIS A 139 -1.54 -5.36 15.13
CA HIS A 139 -0.21 -5.73 15.64
C HIS A 139 -0.35 -7.05 16.39
N LYS A 140 0.45 -8.05 16.04
CA LYS A 140 0.59 -9.24 16.89
C LYS A 140 1.37 -8.81 18.13
N ILE A 141 0.71 -8.84 19.28
CA ILE A 141 1.39 -8.77 20.58
C ILE A 141 1.93 -10.18 20.82
N HIS A 142 3.25 -10.32 20.89
CA HIS A 142 3.91 -11.57 21.28
C HIS A 142 3.84 -11.78 22.79
#